data_AF-A0A838S464-F1
#
_entry.id   AF-A0A838S464-F1
#
_cell.length_a   1.000
_cell.length_b   1.000
_cell.length_c   1.000
_cell.angle_alpha   90.00
_cell.angle_beta   90.00
_cell.angle_gamma   90.00
#
_symmetry.space_group_name_H-M   'P 1'
#
loop_
_entity.id
_entity.type
_entity.pdbx_description
1 polymer ?
#
loop_
_entity_poly.entity_id
_entity_poly.type
_entity_poly.pdbx_seq_one_letter_code
_entity_poly.pdbx_strand_id
1 'polypeptide(L)'
;MSEISDRYRRLSATFADKIAAVPPDRWAAATPCTEWSARDLVRHVVETPGMFFGLVGRELRPGPSMDDDPLGAFTCSRDQVQAELDDPARAEAEFDGYFGRTTFAQAIDRFVCFDLAVHGWDLARATGQDERIDPAELTRLWDSVE
;
A
#
# COMPACT_ATOMS: atom_id res chain seq x y z
N MET A 1 18.40 -6.73 5.20
CA MET A 1 17.14 -6.08 4.79
C MET A 1 17.50 -4.76 4.14
N SER A 2 16.85 -4.41 3.03
CA SER A 2 17.11 -3.18 2.28
C SER A 2 16.36 -1.99 2.89
N GLU A 3 16.78 -0.76 2.55
CA GLU A 3 16.05 0.46 2.95
C GLU A 3 14.60 0.44 2.46
N ILE A 4 14.37 -0.07 1.24
CA ILE A 4 13.03 -0.23 0.65
C ILE A 4 12.17 -1.18 1.50
N SER A 5 12.71 -2.34 1.90
CA SER A 5 11.98 -3.27 2.77
C SER A 5 11.59 -2.62 4.09
N ASP A 6 12.52 -1.90 4.72
CA ASP A 6 12.26 -1.23 5.99
C ASP A 6 11.25 -0.08 5.86
N ARG A 7 11.29 0.67 4.74
CA ARG A 7 10.31 1.72 4.44
C ARG A 7 8.91 1.14 4.24
N TYR A 8 8.79 0.11 3.41
CA TYR A 8 7.52 -0.59 3.21
C TYR A 8 6.93 -1.09 4.52
N ARG A 9 7.76 -1.71 5.38
CA ARG A 9 7.34 -2.20 6.69
C ARG A 9 6.71 -1.10 7.56
N ARG A 10 7.34 0.08 7.61
CA ARG A 10 6.82 1.21 8.40
C ARG A 10 5.52 1.77 7.83
N LEU A 11 5.47 2.02 6.53
CA LEU A 11 4.30 2.59 5.87
C LEU A 11 3.09 1.66 5.97
N SER A 12 3.30 0.37 5.73
CA SER A 12 2.24 -0.63 5.79
C SER A 12 1.76 -0.90 7.22
N ALA A 13 2.63 -0.77 8.24
CA ALA A 13 2.20 -0.80 9.63
C ALA A 13 1.29 0.38 9.97
N THR A 14 1.69 1.60 9.61
CA THR A 14 0.87 2.81 9.79
C THR A 14 -0.48 2.70 9.09
N PHE A 15 -0.52 2.12 7.89
CA PHE A 15 -1.78 1.92 7.17
C PHE A 15 -2.67 0.87 7.85
N ALA A 16 -2.09 -0.24 8.36
CA ALA A 16 -2.83 -1.23 9.14
C ALA A 16 -3.47 -0.61 10.39
N ASP A 17 -2.74 0.24 11.11
CA ASP A 17 -3.25 0.94 12.29
C ASP A 17 -4.45 1.84 11.94
N LYS A 18 -4.40 2.51 10.79
CA LYS A 18 -5.52 3.32 10.29
C LYS A 18 -6.74 2.49 9.91
N ILE A 19 -6.56 1.31 9.29
CA ILE A 19 -7.65 0.37 9.02
C ILE A 19 -8.29 -0.09 10.34
N ALA A 20 -7.47 -0.48 11.31
CA ALA A 20 -7.94 -0.96 12.61
C ALA A 20 -8.72 0.11 13.39
N ALA A 21 -8.42 1.39 13.14
CA ALA A 21 -9.07 2.53 13.77
C ALA A 21 -10.31 3.05 13.02
N VAL A 22 -10.70 2.47 11.88
CA VAL A 22 -11.89 2.92 11.13
C VAL A 22 -13.16 2.64 11.96
N PRO A 23 -13.98 3.67 12.27
CA PRO A 23 -15.27 3.45 12.91
C PRO A 23 -16.20 2.59 12.02
N PRO A 24 -16.95 1.63 12.58
CA PRO A 24 -17.80 0.73 11.80
C PRO A 24 -18.80 1.44 10.88
N ASP A 25 -19.27 2.63 11.24
CA ASP A 25 -20.23 3.46 10.49
C ASP A 25 -19.57 4.32 9.39
N ARG A 26 -18.24 4.33 9.28
CA ARG A 26 -17.49 5.22 8.36
C ARG A 26 -16.92 4.55 7.12
N TRP A 27 -17.10 3.23 6.97
CA TRP A 27 -16.64 2.51 5.78
C TRP A 27 -17.28 2.97 4.46
N ALA A 28 -18.48 3.57 4.52
CA ALA A 28 -19.16 4.14 3.35
C ALA A 28 -18.88 5.65 3.15
N ALA A 29 -18.05 6.27 4.00
CA ALA A 29 -17.72 7.69 3.86
C ALA A 29 -16.91 7.94 2.58
N ALA A 30 -17.23 9.02 1.87
CA ALA A 30 -16.49 9.42 0.69
C ALA A 30 -15.07 9.86 1.05
N THR A 31 -14.11 9.46 0.23
CA THR A 31 -12.71 9.93 0.32
C THR A 31 -12.51 11.23 -0.46
N PRO A 32 -11.38 11.95 -0.28
CA PRO A 32 -11.04 13.11 -1.10
C PRO A 32 -11.01 12.78 -2.60
N CYS A 33 -10.66 11.54 -2.96
CA CYS A 33 -10.97 10.94 -4.26
C CYS A 33 -12.48 10.64 -4.33
N THR A 34 -13.27 11.62 -4.76
CA THR A 34 -14.75 11.65 -4.62
C THR A 34 -15.51 10.45 -5.20
N GLU A 35 -14.86 9.62 -6.01
CA GLU A 35 -15.43 8.41 -6.60
C GLU A 35 -15.38 7.19 -5.68
N TRP A 36 -14.60 7.22 -4.59
CA TRP A 36 -14.35 6.07 -3.71
C TRP A 36 -14.88 6.29 -2.30
N SER A 37 -15.50 5.25 -1.75
CA SER A 37 -15.70 5.14 -0.30
C SER A 37 -14.41 4.72 0.40
N ALA A 38 -14.35 4.88 1.73
CA ALA A 38 -13.24 4.37 2.54
C ALA A 38 -12.99 2.86 2.31
N ARG A 39 -14.05 2.07 2.10
CA ARG A 39 -13.93 0.64 1.77
C ARG A 39 -13.30 0.43 0.39
N ASP A 40 -13.73 1.18 -0.61
CA ASP A 40 -13.18 1.06 -1.98
C ASP A 40 -11.70 1.43 -2.01
N LEU A 41 -11.30 2.46 -1.26
CA LEU A 41 -9.91 2.85 -1.13
C LEU A 41 -9.05 1.75 -0.47
N VAL A 42 -9.51 1.14 0.63
CA VAL A 42 -8.74 0.05 1.24
C VAL A 42 -8.67 -1.15 0.29
N ARG A 43 -9.77 -1.48 -0.40
CA ARG A 43 -9.79 -2.56 -1.41
C ARG A 43 -8.74 -2.31 -2.51
N HIS A 44 -8.68 -1.08 -3.03
CA HIS A 44 -7.66 -0.68 -3.99
C HIS A 44 -6.24 -0.97 -3.46
N VAL A 45 -5.92 -0.51 -2.24
CA VAL A 45 -4.59 -0.73 -1.63
C VAL A 45 -4.27 -2.21 -1.43
N VAL A 46 -5.26 -3.04 -1.07
CA VAL A 46 -5.07 -4.50 -0.91
C VAL A 46 -4.74 -5.19 -2.23
N GLU A 47 -5.38 -4.76 -3.32
CA GLU A 47 -5.32 -5.42 -4.63
C GLU A 47 -4.15 -4.93 -5.51
N THR A 48 -3.74 -3.66 -5.39
CA THR A 48 -2.67 -3.04 -6.19
C THR A 48 -1.36 -3.86 -6.26
N PRO A 49 -0.85 -4.46 -5.16
CA PRO A 49 0.37 -5.25 -5.24
C PRO A 49 0.29 -6.44 -6.23
N GLY A 50 -0.91 -6.97 -6.49
CA GLY A 50 -1.12 -8.08 -7.42
C GLY A 50 -0.62 -7.78 -8.84
N MET A 51 -0.72 -6.53 -9.29
CA MET A 51 -0.15 -6.10 -10.58
C MET A 51 1.37 -6.31 -10.62
N PHE A 52 2.08 -5.90 -9.58
CA PHE A 52 3.55 -6.00 -9.51
C PHE A 52 4.03 -7.43 -9.36
N PHE A 53 3.29 -8.28 -8.64
CA PHE A 53 3.54 -9.72 -8.63
C PHE A 53 3.44 -10.31 -10.03
N GLY A 54 2.39 -9.96 -10.78
CA GLY A 54 2.18 -10.43 -12.15
C GLY A 54 3.32 -10.03 -13.10
N LEU A 55 3.86 -8.82 -12.96
CA LEU A 55 4.97 -8.31 -13.78
C LEU A 55 6.27 -9.12 -13.62
N VAL A 56 6.45 -9.79 -12.49
CA VAL A 56 7.59 -10.71 -12.25
C VAL A 56 7.20 -12.20 -12.34
N GLY A 57 6.06 -12.50 -12.96
CA GLY A 57 5.59 -13.87 -13.18
C GLY A 57 5.17 -14.60 -11.90
N ARG A 58 4.73 -13.85 -10.88
CA ARG A 58 4.24 -14.37 -9.59
C ARG A 58 2.77 -13.97 -9.40
N GLU A 59 2.15 -14.51 -8.36
CA GLU A 59 0.75 -14.22 -8.02
C GLU A 59 0.65 -13.80 -6.55
N LEU A 60 -0.09 -12.71 -6.32
CA LEU A 60 -0.52 -12.35 -4.97
C LEU A 60 -1.69 -13.25 -4.60
N ARG A 61 -1.52 -14.08 -3.57
CA ARG A 61 -2.58 -15.01 -3.17
C ARG A 61 -3.72 -14.25 -2.49
N PRO A 62 -4.98 -14.67 -2.72
CA PRO A 62 -6.14 -14.05 -2.08
C PRO A 62 -6.11 -14.26 -0.56
N GLY A 63 -6.52 -13.22 0.16
CA GLY A 63 -6.73 -13.25 1.61
C GLY A 63 -8.21 -13.42 1.98
N PRO A 64 -8.56 -13.11 3.24
CA PRO A 64 -9.95 -12.97 3.67
C PRO A 64 -10.75 -11.99 2.79
N SER A 65 -12.07 -12.08 2.90
CA SER A 65 -12.99 -11.14 2.24
C SER A 65 -12.78 -9.71 2.76
N MET A 66 -12.59 -8.77 1.85
CA MET A 66 -12.53 -7.33 2.16
C MET A 66 -13.80 -6.79 2.81
N ASP A 67 -14.95 -7.44 2.57
CA ASP A 67 -16.22 -7.00 3.12
C ASP A 67 -16.42 -7.50 4.57
N ASP A 68 -15.81 -8.63 4.91
CA ASP A 68 -15.93 -9.26 6.23
C ASP A 68 -14.77 -8.91 7.18
N ASP A 69 -13.54 -8.88 6.66
CA ASP A 69 -12.31 -8.61 7.43
C ASP A 69 -11.31 -7.75 6.61
N PRO A 70 -11.54 -6.41 6.51
CA PRO A 70 -10.66 -5.50 5.80
C PRO A 70 -9.20 -5.52 6.31
N LEU A 71 -9.02 -5.66 7.63
CA LEU A 71 -7.69 -5.65 8.24
C LEU A 71 -6.94 -6.95 7.95
N GLY A 72 -7.60 -8.10 8.02
CA GLY A 72 -7.01 -9.39 7.67
C GLY A 72 -6.69 -9.49 6.19
N ALA A 73 -7.55 -8.97 5.31
CA ALA A 73 -7.30 -8.87 3.88
C ALA A 73 -6.06 -8.03 3.57
N PHE A 74 -5.96 -6.82 4.15
CA PHE A 74 -4.76 -5.98 4.00
C PHE A 74 -3.52 -6.64 4.59
N THR A 75 -3.61 -7.20 5.80
CA THR A 75 -2.50 -7.90 6.45
C THR A 75 -1.97 -9.05 5.58
N CYS A 76 -2.86 -9.84 4.96
CA CYS A 76 -2.48 -10.93 4.07
C CYS A 76 -1.73 -10.43 2.82
N SER A 77 -2.19 -9.34 2.20
CA SER A 77 -1.51 -8.73 1.06
C SER A 77 -0.15 -8.15 1.46
N ARG A 78 -0.11 -7.40 2.56
CA ARG A 78 1.10 -6.79 3.12
C ARG A 78 2.18 -7.81 3.41
N ASP A 79 1.84 -8.89 4.11
CA ASP A 79 2.83 -9.86 4.55
C ASP A 79 3.45 -10.62 3.36
N GLN A 80 2.71 -10.78 2.25
CA GLN A 80 3.24 -11.33 1.01
C GLN A 80 4.22 -10.38 0.33
N VAL A 81 3.89 -9.08 0.22
CA VAL A 81 4.82 -8.08 -0.32
C VAL A 81 6.08 -8.01 0.54
N GLN A 82 5.93 -7.97 1.87
CA GLN A 82 7.04 -7.92 2.81
C GLN A 82 7.98 -9.12 2.66
N ALA A 83 7.43 -10.33 2.48
CA ALA A 83 8.22 -11.53 2.25
C ALA A 83 9.02 -11.48 0.94
N GLU A 84 8.46 -10.91 -0.13
CA GLU A 84 9.17 -10.71 -1.39
C GLU A 84 10.29 -9.66 -1.27
N LEU A 85 10.08 -8.60 -0.49
CA LEU A 85 11.09 -7.56 -0.23
C LEU A 85 12.23 -8.05 0.69
N ASP A 86 11.95 -9.00 1.59
CA ASP A 86 12.94 -9.54 2.53
C ASP A 86 13.84 -10.62 1.90
N ASP A 87 13.46 -11.19 0.75
CA ASP A 87 14.29 -12.09 -0.06
C ASP A 87 14.99 -11.30 -1.18
N PRO A 88 16.33 -11.10 -1.11
CA PRO A 88 17.05 -10.29 -2.10
C PRO A 88 16.90 -10.78 -3.55
N ALA A 89 16.83 -12.10 -3.77
CA ALA A 89 16.69 -12.63 -5.13
C ALA A 89 15.30 -12.35 -5.71
N ARG A 90 14.29 -12.24 -4.84
CA ARG A 90 12.92 -11.91 -5.24
C ARG A 90 12.70 -10.42 -5.40
N ALA A 91 13.25 -9.63 -4.48
CA ALA A 91 13.25 -8.18 -4.51
C ALA A 91 13.92 -7.63 -5.77
N GLU A 92 15.03 -8.22 -6.19
CA GLU A 92 15.79 -7.82 -7.39
C GLU A 92 15.27 -8.46 -8.69
N ALA A 93 14.12 -9.15 -8.65
CA ALA A 93 13.52 -9.69 -9.86
C ALA A 93 13.17 -8.57 -10.84
N GLU A 94 13.77 -8.63 -12.02
CA GLU A 94 13.62 -7.62 -13.06
C GLU A 94 12.39 -7.83 -13.94
N PHE A 95 11.81 -6.73 -14.39
CA PHE A 95 10.78 -6.72 -15.43
C PHE A 95 10.84 -5.42 -16.25
N ASP A 96 10.26 -5.44 -17.44
CA ASP A 96 10.12 -4.25 -18.28
C ASP A 96 8.87 -3.47 -17.87
N GLY A 97 9.08 -2.38 -17.13
CA GLY A 97 8.02 -1.48 -16.68
C GLY A 97 7.74 -0.35 -17.67
N TYR A 98 6.72 0.45 -17.38
CA TYR A 98 6.28 1.55 -18.27
C TYR A 98 7.35 2.63 -18.47
N PHE A 99 8.24 2.81 -17.49
CA PHE A 99 9.34 3.77 -17.51
C PHE A 99 10.72 3.12 -17.77
N GLY A 100 10.71 1.91 -18.32
CA GLY A 100 11.91 1.12 -18.59
C GLY A 100 12.11 -0.03 -17.62
N ARG A 101 13.24 -0.72 -17.79
CA ARG A 101 13.67 -1.85 -16.97
C ARG A 101 13.79 -1.42 -15.50
N THR A 102 13.16 -2.18 -14.60
CA THR A 102 13.14 -1.93 -13.15
C THR A 102 13.12 -3.26 -12.40
N THR A 103 13.26 -3.23 -11.07
CA THR A 103 13.10 -4.39 -10.19
C THR A 103 11.77 -4.35 -9.44
N PHE A 104 11.34 -5.51 -8.90
CA PHE A 104 10.17 -5.61 -8.02
C PHE A 104 10.26 -4.63 -6.84
N ALA A 105 11.39 -4.61 -6.13
CA ALA A 105 11.58 -3.72 -4.98
C ALA A 105 11.46 -2.24 -5.36
N GLN A 106 12.08 -1.81 -6.46
CA GLN A 106 11.96 -0.43 -6.93
C GLN A 106 10.54 -0.05 -7.32
N ALA A 107 9.77 -0.98 -7.90
CA ALA A 107 8.38 -0.76 -8.25
C ALA A 107 7.50 -0.64 -6.98
N ILE A 108 7.69 -1.51 -6.00
CA ILE A 108 7.00 -1.40 -4.70
C ILE A 108 7.34 -0.09 -4.00
N ASP A 109 8.61 0.34 -4.02
CA ASP A 109 9.04 1.59 -3.38
C ASP A 109 8.45 2.84 -4.04
N ARG A 110 8.34 2.86 -5.37
CA ARG A 110 7.83 4.02 -6.11
C ARG A 110 6.31 4.11 -6.11
N PHE A 111 5.62 2.97 -6.18
CA PHE A 111 4.16 2.94 -6.33
C PHE A 111 3.46 2.56 -5.04
N VAL A 112 3.72 1.38 -4.49
CA VAL A 112 2.96 0.88 -3.34
C VAL A 112 3.28 1.66 -2.05
N CYS A 113 4.54 2.05 -1.83
CA CYS A 113 4.88 2.92 -0.71
C CYS A 113 4.27 4.33 -0.86
N PHE A 114 4.23 4.88 -2.07
CA PHE A 114 3.55 6.15 -2.35
C PHE A 114 2.05 6.03 -2.02
N ASP A 115 1.40 4.99 -2.56
CA ASP A 115 -0.03 4.71 -2.33
C ASP A 115 -0.33 4.56 -0.84
N LEU A 116 0.48 3.82 -0.07
CA LEU A 116 0.29 3.65 1.37
C LEU A 116 0.32 4.99 2.13
N ALA A 117 1.21 5.90 1.75
CA ALA A 117 1.33 7.20 2.39
C ALA A 117 0.13 8.12 2.06
N VAL A 118 -0.19 8.25 0.76
CA VAL A 118 -1.29 9.10 0.27
C VAL A 118 -2.64 8.56 0.71
N HIS A 119 -2.91 7.28 0.49
CA HIS A 119 -4.19 6.69 0.88
C HIS A 119 -4.33 6.52 2.39
N GLY A 120 -3.22 6.45 3.14
CA GLY A 120 -3.26 6.56 4.59
C GLY A 120 -3.79 7.93 5.05
N TRP A 121 -3.45 9.00 4.34
CA TRP A 121 -4.03 10.32 4.57
C TRP A 121 -5.51 10.36 4.17
N ASP A 122 -5.87 9.87 2.98
CA ASP A 122 -7.25 9.84 2.50
C ASP A 122 -8.18 9.09 3.45
N LEU A 123 -7.76 7.90 3.91
CA LEU A 123 -8.54 7.07 4.83
C LEU A 123 -8.76 7.79 6.16
N ALA A 124 -7.70 8.39 6.71
CA ALA A 124 -7.79 9.13 7.96
C ALA A 124 -8.75 10.31 7.82
N ARG A 125 -8.65 11.06 6.72
CA ARG A 125 -9.52 12.19 6.43
C ARG A 125 -10.99 11.78 6.27
N ALA A 126 -11.26 10.72 5.50
CA ALA A 126 -12.62 10.22 5.26
C ALA A 126 -13.30 9.72 6.54
N THR A 127 -12.52 9.17 7.47
CA THR A 127 -13.02 8.50 8.68
C THR A 127 -12.85 9.32 9.96
N GLY A 128 -12.33 10.55 9.87
CA GLY A 128 -12.18 11.47 11.00
C GLY A 128 -11.04 11.14 11.96
N GLN A 129 -10.01 10.45 11.48
CA GLN A 129 -8.80 10.12 12.24
C GLN A 129 -7.73 11.23 12.12
N ASP A 130 -6.59 11.04 12.76
CA ASP A 130 -5.41 11.89 12.60
C ASP A 130 -4.81 11.77 11.19
N GLU A 131 -4.85 12.89 10.46
CA GLU A 131 -4.38 13.01 9.07
C GLU A 131 -2.88 13.40 8.96
N ARG A 132 -2.10 13.41 10.04
CA ARG A 132 -0.66 13.70 9.94
C ARG A 132 0.09 12.65 9.12
N ILE A 133 0.84 13.12 8.12
CA ILE A 133 1.83 12.33 7.38
C ILE A 133 3.20 12.50 8.05
N ASP A 134 3.99 11.42 8.09
CA ASP A 134 5.37 11.50 8.59
C ASP A 134 6.16 12.53 7.75
N PRO A 135 6.86 13.50 8.37
CA PRO A 135 7.57 14.54 7.64
C PRO A 135 8.59 14.02 6.62
N ALA A 136 9.27 12.91 6.90
CA ALA A 136 10.23 12.33 5.97
C ALA A 136 9.55 11.74 4.73
N GLU A 137 8.35 11.15 4.91
CA GLU A 137 7.56 10.67 3.78
C GLU A 137 6.92 11.83 3.01
N LEU A 138 6.50 12.90 3.68
CA LEU A 138 6.01 14.10 3.01
C LEU A 138 7.07 14.72 2.09
N THR A 139 8.33 14.81 2.54
CA THR A 139 9.44 15.27 1.69
C THR A 139 9.63 14.36 0.47
N ARG A 140 9.61 13.03 0.65
CA ARG A 140 9.73 12.08 -0.46
C ARG A 140 8.58 12.18 -1.47
N LEU A 141 7.35 12.38 -0.99
CA LEU A 141 6.19 12.58 -1.85
C LEU A 141 6.35 13.85 -2.68
N TRP A 142 6.81 14.94 -2.07
CA TRP A 142 7.08 16.21 -2.75
C TRP A 142 8.13 16.05 -3.85
N ASP A 143 9.26 15.42 -3.53
CA ASP A 143 10.36 15.19 -4.49
C ASP A 143 9.95 14.25 -5.66
N SER A 144 8.86 13.48 -5.52
CA SER A 144 8.38 12.57 -6.56
C SER A 144 7.49 13.25 -7.61
N VAL A 145 7.02 14.47 -7.35
CA VAL A 145 6.12 15.23 -8.24
C VAL A 145 6.78 16.47 -8.87
N GLU A 146 8.00 16.80 -8.48
CA GLU A 146 8.87 17.84 -9.09
C GLU A 146 9.93 17.22 -10.01
#